data_AF-A0A8J6N180-F1
#
_entry.id   AF-A0A8J6N180-F1
#
_cell.length_a   1.000
_cell.length_b   1.000
_cell.length_c   1.000
_cell.angle_alpha   90.00
_cell.angle_beta   90.00
_cell.angle_gamma   90.00
#
_symmetry.space_group_name_H-M   'P 1'
#
loop_
_entity.id
_entity.type
_entity.pdbx_description
1 polymer ?
#
loop_
_entity_poly.entity_id
_entity_poly.type
_entity_poly.pdbx_seq_one_letter_code
_entity_poly.pdbx_strand_id
1 'polypeptide(L)'
;MPRLKSFTQRGWRSNVPHLIAGVVGIVLLSAAFIKMTDLDLFIRQMRDYGIISNYLLLSINARALIALECTLGVGLLLFYRPKLTLLLTSALFLIFVGATGWAWLTDATKDCGCFGAWVKRTPGEAVIEGLILLALTLIAWGISRPTRKPEARSKTWAIVVACLAGLILPLVFGFPVTRVDPNQTKAGDILLGDFQIEGLDSIDLAHGDYLLILMDTDCSHCRDAVAALNWLVEDPDLPEIIGLSSNDVDQLEKFRKDLQVIFPIGHIAEEDFWRLLGDGNVPRTFLVRDRVVQEVWNIEIPDEQTIKSILEEKS
;
A
#
# COMPACT_ATOMS: atom_id res chain seq x y z
N MET A 1 59.48 -27.29 17.23
CA MET A 1 58.38 -27.17 16.24
C MET A 1 57.48 -25.98 16.60
N PRO A 2 57.59 -24.82 15.93
CA PRO A 2 56.61 -23.75 16.09
C PRO A 2 55.41 -23.99 15.17
N ARG A 3 54.20 -23.94 15.75
CA ARG A 3 52.92 -24.00 15.03
C ARG A 3 52.78 -22.78 14.11
N LEU A 4 52.86 -22.99 12.80
CA LEU A 4 52.35 -22.08 11.78
C LEU A 4 50.82 -21.95 11.93
N LYS A 5 50.37 -21.01 12.77
CA LYS A 5 48.97 -20.59 12.81
C LYS A 5 48.71 -19.69 11.60
N SER A 6 48.02 -20.23 10.61
CA SER A 6 47.44 -19.57 9.44
C SER A 6 46.92 -18.16 9.74
N PHE A 7 47.66 -17.14 9.31
CA PHE A 7 47.28 -15.73 9.41
C PHE A 7 46.10 -15.38 8.49
N THR A 8 45.88 -16.18 7.44
CA THR A 8 44.88 -15.94 6.39
C THR A 8 43.44 -16.27 6.78
N GLN A 9 43.20 -17.23 7.68
CA GLN A 9 41.83 -17.55 8.13
C GLN A 9 41.22 -16.55 9.12
N ARG A 10 42.05 -15.70 9.76
CA ARG A 10 41.59 -14.82 10.85
C ARG A 10 41.00 -13.49 10.34
N GLY A 11 41.47 -13.00 9.20
CA GLY A 11 40.95 -11.77 8.57
C GLY A 11 39.60 -11.99 7.87
N TRP A 12 39.44 -13.07 7.11
CA TRP A 12 38.23 -13.32 6.33
C TRP A 12 36.99 -13.54 7.21
N ARG A 13 37.10 -14.33 8.28
CA ARG A 13 35.98 -14.57 9.23
C ARG A 13 35.52 -13.34 10.00
N SER A 14 36.36 -12.30 10.10
CA SER A 14 36.00 -11.04 10.77
C SER A 14 35.23 -10.10 9.84
N ASN A 15 35.55 -10.08 8.55
CA ASN A 15 35.01 -9.09 7.61
C ASN A 15 33.71 -9.56 6.95
N VAL A 16 33.50 -10.86 6.79
CA VAL A 16 32.26 -11.43 6.22
C VAL A 16 30.99 -10.92 6.92
N PRO A 17 30.84 -10.98 8.26
CA PRO A 17 29.61 -10.50 8.90
C PRO A 17 29.42 -8.99 8.75
N HIS A 18 30.50 -8.20 8.64
CA HIS A 18 30.39 -6.76 8.40
C HIS A 18 29.90 -6.47 6.98
N LEU A 19 30.39 -7.21 5.97
CA LEU A 19 29.93 -7.08 4.59
C LEU A 19 28.45 -7.48 4.46
N ILE A 20 28.05 -8.61 5.04
CA ILE A 20 26.66 -9.07 5.03
C ILE A 20 25.76 -8.05 5.74
N ALA A 21 26.14 -7.61 6.94
CA ALA A 21 25.38 -6.59 7.67
C ALA A 21 25.28 -5.29 6.88
N GLY A 22 26.35 -4.87 6.20
CA GLY A 22 26.35 -3.69 5.34
C GLY A 22 25.33 -3.81 4.20
N VAL A 23 25.38 -4.91 3.43
CA VAL A 23 24.45 -5.15 2.31
C VAL A 23 23.01 -5.21 2.79
N VAL A 24 22.73 -6.01 3.83
CA VAL A 24 21.37 -6.12 4.39
C VAL A 24 20.89 -4.79 4.95
N GLY A 25 21.77 -4.01 5.60
CA GLY A 25 21.46 -2.69 6.11
C GLY A 25 21.06 -1.71 5.01
N ILE A 26 21.73 -1.74 3.86
CA ILE A 26 21.36 -0.94 2.67
C ILE A 26 19.98 -1.36 2.17
N VAL A 27 19.72 -2.66 2.02
CA VAL A 27 18.42 -3.17 1.57
C VAL A 27 17.28 -2.71 2.48
N LEU A 28 17.44 -2.80 3.80
CA LEU A 28 16.45 -2.31 4.76
C LEU A 28 16.21 -0.80 4.65
N LEU A 29 17.26 0.00 4.47
CA LEU A 29 17.10 1.46 4.35
C LEU A 29 16.45 1.86 3.03
N SER A 30 16.77 1.17 1.93
CA SER A 30 16.09 1.37 0.65
C SER A 30 14.62 1.00 0.76
N ALA A 31 14.28 -0.13 1.40
CA ALA A 31 12.90 -0.53 1.62
C ALA A 31 12.14 0.47 2.51
N ALA A 32 12.76 0.95 3.60
CA ALA A 32 12.17 1.95 4.47
C ALA A 32 11.92 3.27 3.74
N PHE A 33 12.86 3.69 2.88
CA PHE A 33 12.73 4.92 2.10
C PHE A 33 11.53 4.85 1.15
N ILE A 34 11.33 3.72 0.46
CA ILE A 34 10.19 3.54 -0.43
C ILE A 34 8.86 3.56 0.34
N LYS A 35 8.81 2.89 1.51
CA LYS A 35 7.63 2.95 2.40
C LYS A 35 7.39 4.35 2.97
N MET A 36 8.43 5.17 3.13
CA MET A 36 8.29 6.57 3.55
C MET A 36 7.70 7.44 2.44
N THR A 37 8.05 7.17 1.18
CA THR A 37 7.53 7.94 0.04
C THR A 37 6.07 7.61 -0.28
N ASP A 38 5.63 6.38 -0.02
CA ASP A 38 4.25 5.95 -0.23
C ASP A 38 3.72 5.19 0.99
N LEU A 39 3.44 5.96 2.05
CA LEU A 39 2.95 5.41 3.31
C LEU A 39 1.55 4.78 3.15
N ASP A 40 0.71 5.35 2.29
CA ASP A 40 -0.66 4.91 2.11
C ASP A 40 -0.71 3.54 1.43
N LEU A 41 0.10 3.31 0.39
CA LEU A 41 0.24 1.98 -0.22
C LEU A 41 0.74 0.93 0.79
N PHE A 42 1.69 1.31 1.65
CA PHE A 42 2.18 0.40 2.68
C PHE A 42 1.11 0.08 3.73
N ILE A 43 0.29 1.07 4.14
CA ILE A 43 -0.85 0.84 5.04
C ILE A 43 -1.90 -0.07 4.38
N ARG A 44 -2.13 0.04 3.06
CA ARG A 44 -3.03 -0.83 2.31
C ARG A 44 -2.56 -2.28 2.32
N GLN A 45 -1.29 -2.53 1.98
CA GLN A 45 -0.74 -3.88 2.11
C GLN A 45 -0.89 -4.45 3.51
N MET A 46 -0.70 -3.63 4.55
CA MET A 46 -0.89 -4.06 5.92
C MET A 46 -2.36 -4.41 6.24
N ARG A 47 -3.31 -3.72 5.60
CA ARG A 47 -4.75 -4.00 5.69
C ARG A 47 -5.11 -5.31 4.97
N ASP A 48 -4.53 -5.57 3.81
CA ASP A 48 -4.83 -6.76 3.00
C ASP A 48 -4.43 -8.06 3.70
N TYR A 49 -3.44 -8.02 4.61
CA TYR A 49 -3.14 -9.16 5.48
C TYR A 49 -4.26 -9.50 6.48
N GLY A 50 -5.25 -8.62 6.69
CA GLY A 50 -6.43 -8.87 7.52
C GLY A 50 -6.17 -8.95 9.03
N ILE A 51 -4.95 -8.64 9.49
CA ILE A 51 -4.55 -8.79 10.91
C ILE A 51 -5.12 -7.66 11.79
N ILE A 52 -5.25 -6.45 11.25
CA ILE A 52 -5.66 -5.25 11.99
C ILE A 52 -6.81 -4.56 11.23
N SER A 53 -7.98 -4.46 11.86
CA SER A 53 -9.17 -3.83 11.27
C SER A 53 -9.25 -2.32 11.51
N ASN A 54 -8.60 -1.80 12.55
CA ASN A 54 -8.65 -0.40 12.91
C ASN A 54 -7.57 0.42 12.16
N TYR A 55 -7.99 1.44 11.41
CA TYR A 55 -7.11 2.29 10.61
C TYR A 55 -6.05 3.05 11.44
N LEU A 56 -6.41 3.54 12.63
CA LEU A 56 -5.47 4.22 13.51
C LEU A 56 -4.36 3.28 13.96
N LEU A 57 -4.70 2.04 14.29
CA LEU A 57 -3.72 1.01 14.66
C LEU A 57 -2.85 0.63 13.45
N LEU A 58 -3.42 0.49 12.26
CA LEU A 58 -2.66 0.24 11.03
C LEU A 58 -1.62 1.34 10.78
N SER A 59 -2.04 2.61 10.84
CA SER A 59 -1.17 3.76 10.61
C SER A 59 -0.03 3.86 11.64
N ILE A 60 -0.33 3.60 12.92
CA ILE A 60 0.69 3.58 13.98
C ILE A 60 1.69 2.43 13.75
N ASN A 61 1.20 1.22 13.44
CA ASN A 61 2.05 0.06 13.21
C ASN A 61 2.92 0.22 11.95
N ALA A 62 2.38 0.78 10.87
CA ALA A 62 3.13 1.07 9.64
C ALA A 62 4.32 2.01 9.93
N ARG A 63 4.07 3.11 10.65
CA ARG A 63 5.12 4.06 11.05
C ARG A 63 6.14 3.44 12.00
N ALA A 64 5.68 2.65 12.97
CA ALA A 64 6.56 1.94 13.89
C ALA A 64 7.48 0.96 13.16
N LEU A 65 6.96 0.30 12.13
CA LEU A 65 7.71 -0.66 11.32
C LEU A 65 8.76 0.03 10.44
N ILE A 66 8.43 1.16 9.81
CA ILE A 66 9.40 2.01 9.08
C ILE A 66 10.51 2.49 10.02
N ALA A 67 10.15 2.98 11.22
CA ALA A 67 11.13 3.39 12.22
C ALA A 67 12.04 2.24 12.66
N LEU A 68 11.48 1.04 12.81
CA LEU A 68 12.23 -0.17 13.12
C LEU A 68 13.20 -0.55 11.99
N GLU A 69 12.77 -0.50 10.72
CA GLU A 69 13.61 -0.76 9.55
C GLU A 69 14.79 0.23 9.48
N CYS A 70 14.54 1.52 9.68
CA CYS A 70 15.59 2.55 9.75
C CYS A 70 16.60 2.28 10.87
N THR A 71 16.08 1.96 12.06
CA THR A 71 16.89 1.69 13.26
C THR A 71 17.79 0.48 13.04
N LEU A 72 17.23 -0.62 12.51
CA LEU A 72 17.98 -1.85 12.23
C LEU A 72 18.94 -1.66 11.06
N GLY A 73 18.53 -0.97 9.99
CA GLY A 73 19.36 -0.69 8.83
C GLY A 73 20.63 0.09 9.19
N VAL A 74 20.49 1.21 9.91
CA VAL A 74 21.64 1.98 10.41
C VAL A 74 22.44 1.18 11.45
N GLY A 75 21.75 0.43 12.33
CA GLY A 75 22.39 -0.46 13.29
C GLY A 75 23.32 -1.50 12.63
N LEU A 76 22.91 -2.07 11.51
CA LEU A 76 23.69 -3.03 10.73
C LEU A 76 24.86 -2.36 10.01
N LEU A 77 24.65 -1.19 9.38
CA LEU A 77 25.70 -0.42 8.73
C LEU A 77 26.83 -0.03 9.69
N LEU A 78 26.47 0.37 10.91
CA LEU A 78 27.43 0.75 11.95
C LEU A 78 27.97 -0.45 12.74
N PHE A 79 27.48 -1.65 12.44
CA PHE A 79 27.75 -2.89 13.16
C PHE A 79 27.56 -2.74 14.68
N TYR A 80 26.50 -2.03 15.06
CA TYR A 80 26.14 -1.75 16.45
C TYR A 80 25.45 -2.96 17.07
N ARG A 81 25.97 -3.43 18.20
CA ARG A 81 25.50 -4.63 18.93
C ARG A 81 25.09 -5.76 17.98
N PRO A 82 26.02 -6.28 17.15
CA PRO A 82 25.71 -7.07 15.97
C PRO A 82 24.87 -8.32 16.28
N LYS A 83 25.10 -8.98 17.42
CA LYS A 83 24.28 -10.14 17.85
C LYS A 83 22.81 -9.78 18.10
N LEU A 84 22.53 -8.60 18.64
CA LEU A 84 21.16 -8.15 18.89
C LEU A 84 20.53 -7.66 17.58
N THR A 85 21.23 -6.78 16.85
CA THR A 85 20.70 -6.19 15.62
C THR A 85 20.43 -7.25 14.56
N LEU A 86 21.36 -8.19 14.31
CA LEU A 86 21.14 -9.29 13.36
C LEU A 86 20.02 -10.23 13.81
N LEU A 87 19.83 -10.44 15.12
CA LEU A 87 18.73 -11.26 15.64
C LEU A 87 17.38 -10.58 15.39
N LEU A 88 17.27 -9.29 15.72
CA LEU A 88 16.06 -8.50 15.50
C LEU A 88 15.74 -8.38 14.00
N THR A 89 16.74 -8.16 13.15
CA THR A 89 16.56 -8.17 11.69
C THR A 89 16.10 -9.54 11.18
N SER A 90 16.64 -10.63 11.72
CA SER A 90 16.19 -11.98 11.33
C SER A 90 14.75 -12.23 11.76
N ALA A 91 14.35 -11.77 12.95
CA ALA A 91 12.96 -11.83 13.38
C ALA A 91 12.04 -11.00 12.48
N LEU A 92 12.47 -9.81 12.07
CA LEU A 92 11.74 -8.95 11.14
C LEU A 92 11.54 -9.63 9.77
N PHE A 93 12.60 -10.18 9.16
CA PHE A 93 12.46 -10.91 7.90
C PHE A 93 11.59 -12.15 8.02
N LEU A 94 11.67 -12.87 9.14
CA LEU A 94 10.79 -14.02 9.38
C LEU A 94 9.30 -13.59 9.40
N ILE A 95 8.98 -12.46 10.04
CA ILE A 95 7.62 -11.91 10.05
C ILE A 95 7.19 -11.52 8.64
N PHE A 96 8.03 -10.82 7.88
CA PHE A 96 7.68 -10.44 6.50
C PHE A 96 7.49 -11.63 5.57
N VAL A 97 8.43 -12.58 5.58
CA VAL A 97 8.32 -13.81 4.80
C VAL A 97 7.07 -14.59 5.19
N GLY A 98 6.73 -14.65 6.48
CA GLY A 98 5.52 -15.30 6.96
C GLY A 98 4.24 -14.61 6.48
N ALA A 99 4.16 -13.29 6.61
CA ALA A 99 3.01 -12.50 6.17
C ALA A 99 2.82 -12.55 4.66
N THR A 100 3.88 -12.33 3.88
CA THR A 100 3.84 -12.38 2.42
C THR A 100 3.61 -13.81 1.91
N GLY A 101 4.21 -14.82 2.54
CA GLY A 101 3.97 -16.21 2.21
C GLY A 101 2.54 -16.67 2.50
N TRP A 102 1.95 -16.19 3.61
CA TRP A 102 0.53 -16.38 3.89
C TRP A 102 -0.34 -15.77 2.80
N ALA A 103 -0.12 -14.49 2.47
CA ALA A 103 -0.87 -13.80 1.44
C ALA A 103 -0.75 -14.48 0.06
N TRP A 104 0.42 -15.03 -0.26
CA TRP A 104 0.62 -15.79 -1.49
C TRP A 104 -0.14 -17.12 -1.51
N LEU A 105 -0.21 -17.84 -0.38
CA LEU A 105 -0.93 -19.12 -0.30
C LEU A 105 -2.46 -18.96 -0.31
N THR A 106 -2.97 -17.82 0.16
CA THR A 106 -4.41 -17.53 0.21
C THR A 106 -4.89 -16.71 -0.98
N ASP A 107 -4.04 -16.43 -1.98
CA ASP A 107 -4.29 -15.49 -3.08
C ASP A 107 -4.85 -14.14 -2.60
N ALA A 108 -4.42 -13.70 -1.41
CA ALA A 108 -4.95 -12.48 -0.78
C ALA A 108 -4.41 -11.20 -1.44
N THR A 109 -3.22 -11.26 -2.07
CA THR A 109 -2.64 -10.15 -2.82
C THR A 109 -1.92 -10.66 -4.07
N LYS A 110 -2.14 -9.98 -5.21
CA LYS A 110 -1.46 -10.31 -6.47
C LYS A 110 -0.10 -9.62 -6.62
N ASP A 111 0.11 -8.51 -5.92
CA ASP A 111 1.34 -7.72 -5.96
C ASP A 111 1.94 -7.52 -4.56
N CYS A 112 3.27 -7.67 -4.48
CA CYS A 112 4.03 -7.22 -3.32
C CYS A 112 4.39 -5.74 -3.47
N GLY A 113 3.40 -4.85 -3.32
CA GLY A 113 3.52 -3.38 -3.20
C GLY A 113 4.50 -2.83 -2.14
N CYS A 114 5.38 -3.65 -1.56
CA CYS A 114 6.39 -3.25 -0.57
C CYS A 114 7.50 -2.36 -1.19
N PHE A 115 7.57 -2.32 -2.53
CA PHE A 115 8.50 -1.50 -3.32
C PHE A 115 7.82 -0.36 -4.10
N GLY A 116 6.54 -0.05 -3.83
CA GLY A 116 5.83 1.01 -4.54
C GLY A 116 5.61 0.70 -6.04
N ALA A 117 5.05 1.67 -6.76
CA ALA A 117 4.81 1.60 -8.20
C ALA A 117 6.08 1.45 -9.07
N TRP A 118 7.28 1.52 -8.47
CA TRP A 118 8.56 1.53 -9.18
C TRP A 118 9.06 0.14 -9.57
N VAL A 119 8.65 -0.92 -8.84
CA VAL A 119 9.06 -2.30 -9.14
C VAL A 119 7.91 -3.26 -8.80
N LYS A 120 7.11 -3.62 -9.81
CA LYS A 120 6.11 -4.70 -9.67
C LYS A 120 6.85 -6.01 -9.40
N ARG A 121 6.57 -6.65 -8.25
CA ARG A 121 7.16 -7.93 -7.85
C ARG A 121 6.06 -8.89 -7.45
N THR A 122 6.20 -10.13 -7.91
CA THR A 122 5.25 -11.18 -7.53
C THR A 122 5.45 -11.57 -6.06
N PRO A 123 4.39 -12.00 -5.35
CA PRO A 123 4.49 -12.49 -3.98
C PRO A 123 5.53 -13.61 -3.78
N GLY A 124 5.63 -14.53 -4.75
CA GLY A 124 6.64 -15.59 -4.72
C GLY A 124 8.09 -15.06 -4.77
N GLU A 125 8.37 -14.07 -5.61
CA GLU A 125 9.70 -13.45 -5.68
C GLU A 125 10.07 -12.77 -4.36
N ALA A 126 9.14 -12.02 -3.76
CA ALA A 126 9.36 -11.33 -2.49
C ALA A 126 9.64 -12.30 -1.34
N VAL A 127 8.94 -13.45 -1.30
CA VAL A 127 9.20 -14.52 -0.32
C VAL A 127 10.60 -15.10 -0.48
N ILE A 128 11.03 -15.38 -1.71
CA ILE A 128 12.36 -15.94 -1.99
C ILE A 128 13.46 -14.95 -1.60
N GLU A 129 13.33 -13.67 -1.98
CA GLU A 129 14.28 -12.62 -1.60
C GLU A 129 14.37 -12.47 -0.07
N GLY A 130 13.22 -12.47 0.61
CA GLY A 130 13.15 -12.43 2.07
C GLY A 130 13.82 -13.64 2.73
N LEU A 131 13.65 -14.85 2.19
CA LEU A 131 14.32 -16.06 2.67
C LEU A 131 15.84 -16.01 2.48
N ILE A 132 16.31 -15.47 1.36
CA ILE A 132 17.74 -15.28 1.10
C ILE A 132 18.33 -14.29 2.12
N LEU A 133 17.67 -13.14 2.31
CA LEU A 133 18.10 -12.13 3.28
C LEU A 133 18.10 -12.69 4.71
N LEU A 134 17.07 -13.45 5.09
CA LEU A 134 16.99 -14.15 6.38
C LEU A 134 18.14 -15.14 6.56
N ALA A 135 18.45 -15.95 5.55
CA ALA A 135 19.55 -16.91 5.61
C ALA A 135 20.90 -16.19 5.79
N LEU A 136 21.13 -15.10 5.03
CA LEU A 136 22.32 -14.28 5.14
C LEU A 136 22.47 -13.66 6.54
N THR A 137 21.39 -13.11 7.11
CA THR A 137 21.43 -12.52 8.45
C THR A 137 21.67 -13.56 9.54
N LEU A 138 21.09 -14.77 9.43
CA LEU A 138 21.31 -15.86 10.38
C LEU A 138 22.76 -16.38 10.31
N ILE A 139 23.33 -16.52 9.10
CA ILE A 139 24.74 -16.88 8.91
C ILE A 139 25.64 -15.82 9.55
N ALA A 140 25.39 -14.54 9.24
CA ALA A 140 26.14 -13.43 9.84
C ALA A 140 26.00 -13.40 11.37
N TRP A 141 24.80 -13.70 11.90
CA TRP A 141 24.56 -13.78 13.33
C TRP A 141 25.36 -14.91 13.98
N GLY A 142 25.37 -16.11 13.39
CA GLY A 142 26.13 -17.26 13.88
C GLY A 142 27.64 -17.02 13.94
N ILE A 143 28.18 -16.34 12.92
CA ILE A 143 29.62 -16.03 12.82
C ILE A 143 30.00 -14.83 13.72
N SER A 144 29.10 -13.86 13.88
CA SER A 144 29.36 -12.64 14.65
C SER A 144 29.62 -12.93 16.12
N ARG A 145 30.50 -12.13 16.73
CA ARG A 145 30.79 -12.19 18.17
C ARG A 145 30.14 -11.01 18.89
N PRO A 146 29.67 -11.20 20.14
CA PRO A 146 29.13 -10.10 20.92
C PRO A 146 30.20 -9.04 21.18
N THR A 147 29.80 -7.77 21.11
CA THR A 147 30.66 -6.64 21.45
C THR A 147 30.88 -6.62 22.98
N ARG A 148 32.14 -6.72 23.40
CA ARG A 148 32.53 -6.75 24.83
C ARG A 148 32.85 -5.36 25.40
N LYS A 149 33.09 -4.38 24.55
CA LYS A 149 33.40 -3.00 24.93
C LYS A 149 32.17 -2.11 24.72
N PRO A 150 31.94 -1.10 25.58
CA PRO A 150 30.90 -0.12 25.34
C PRO A 150 31.14 0.58 23.99
N GLU A 151 30.09 0.70 23.20
CA GLU A 151 30.17 1.29 21.87
C GLU A 151 30.24 2.81 21.93
N ALA A 152 30.82 3.40 20.88
CA ALA A 152 30.97 4.85 20.80
C ALA A 152 29.59 5.54 20.87
N ARG A 153 29.49 6.61 21.67
CA ARG A 153 28.25 7.38 21.85
C ARG A 153 27.71 7.93 20.52
N SER A 154 28.57 8.21 19.56
CA SER A 154 28.19 8.63 18.20
C SER A 154 27.33 7.61 17.47
N LYS A 155 27.61 6.30 17.62
CA LYS A 155 26.80 5.25 17.01
C LYS A 155 25.39 5.19 17.61
N THR A 156 25.29 5.32 18.93
CA THR A 156 23.99 5.38 19.62
C THR A 156 23.18 6.57 19.13
N TRP A 157 23.79 7.74 18.99
CA TRP A 157 23.12 8.92 18.44
C TRP A 157 22.66 8.73 17.00
N ALA A 158 23.48 8.11 16.14
CA ALA A 158 23.08 7.81 14.76
C ALA A 158 21.83 6.90 14.70
N ILE A 159 21.74 5.90 15.59
CA ILE A 159 20.56 5.02 15.68
C ILE A 159 19.33 5.77 16.18
N VAL A 160 19.49 6.62 17.20
CA VAL A 160 18.39 7.47 17.70
C VAL A 160 17.89 8.40 16.61
N VAL A 161 18.79 9.04 15.86
CA VAL A 161 18.44 9.90 14.73
C VAL A 161 17.72 9.10 13.63
N ALA A 162 18.18 7.88 13.31
CA ALA A 162 17.52 7.02 12.33
C ALA A 162 16.09 6.63 12.75
N CYS A 163 15.90 6.31 14.03
CA CYS A 163 14.58 6.02 14.60
C CYS A 163 13.65 7.23 14.52
N LEU A 164 14.13 8.41 14.96
CA LEU A 164 13.36 9.65 14.87
C LEU A 164 13.04 10.04 13.43
N ALA A 165 13.99 9.86 12.50
CA ALA A 165 13.77 10.09 11.09
C ALA A 165 12.67 9.16 10.55
N GLY A 166 12.69 7.87 10.86
CA GLY A 166 11.65 6.93 10.45
C GLY A 166 10.27 7.21 11.06
N LEU A 167 10.19 7.91 12.20
CA LEU A 167 8.91 8.34 12.81
C LEU A 167 8.40 9.68 12.24
N ILE A 168 9.31 10.63 11.99
CA ILE A 168 8.97 12.00 11.63
C ILE A 168 8.86 12.18 10.10
N LEU A 169 9.74 11.57 9.32
CA LEU A 169 9.74 11.74 7.86
C LEU A 169 8.42 11.28 7.20
N PRO A 170 7.78 10.17 7.60
CA PRO A 170 6.44 9.85 7.09
C PRO A 170 5.37 10.89 7.46
N LEU A 171 5.58 11.72 8.48
CA LEU A 171 4.65 12.83 8.77
C LEU A 171 4.86 14.01 7.84
N VAL A 172 6.05 14.17 7.24
CA VAL A 172 6.37 15.30 6.34
C VAL A 172 6.20 14.89 4.88
N PHE A 173 6.67 13.69 4.52
CA PHE A 173 6.63 13.13 3.18
C PHE A 173 5.45 12.18 2.94
N GLY A 174 4.86 11.62 4.00
CA GLY A 174 3.59 10.87 3.91
C GLY A 174 2.36 11.76 4.02
N PHE A 175 2.53 13.08 3.84
CA PHE A 175 1.42 13.88 3.36
C PHE A 175 1.16 13.49 1.89
N PRO A 176 -0.11 13.34 1.53
CA PRO A 176 -0.56 12.48 0.46
C PRO A 176 -0.25 13.17 -0.88
N VAL A 177 0.43 12.48 -1.79
CA VAL A 177 0.54 12.95 -3.17
C VAL A 177 -0.80 12.76 -3.92
N THR A 178 -1.82 12.18 -3.30
CA THR A 178 -3.15 12.02 -3.90
C THR A 178 -4.32 12.11 -2.89
N ARG A 179 -4.32 13.06 -1.94
CA ARG A 179 -5.61 13.42 -1.31
C ARG A 179 -6.29 14.43 -2.22
N VAL A 180 -7.22 13.92 -3.02
CA VAL A 180 -8.28 14.74 -3.57
C VAL A 180 -9.14 15.18 -2.40
N ASP A 181 -8.98 16.43 -1.97
CA ASP A 181 -9.94 17.08 -1.09
C ASP A 181 -11.15 17.49 -1.94
N PRO A 182 -12.29 16.78 -1.84
CA PRO A 182 -13.44 17.01 -2.73
C PRO A 182 -14.02 18.42 -2.57
N ASN A 183 -13.75 19.08 -1.44
CA ASN A 183 -14.27 20.40 -1.12
C ASN A 183 -13.41 21.57 -1.64
N GLN A 184 -12.18 21.34 -2.12
CA GLN A 184 -11.25 22.42 -2.46
C GLN A 184 -10.62 22.33 -3.86
N THR A 185 -10.96 21.31 -4.64
CA THR A 185 -10.33 21.07 -5.92
C THR A 185 -11.36 21.18 -7.04
N LYS A 186 -11.10 21.99 -8.07
CA LYS A 186 -11.92 21.98 -9.28
C LYS A 186 -11.78 20.60 -9.92
N ALA A 187 -12.89 19.89 -10.06
CA ALA A 187 -12.97 18.49 -10.46
C ALA A 187 -12.41 18.15 -11.85
N GLY A 188 -12.06 19.14 -12.68
CA GLY A 188 -11.37 18.90 -13.95
C GLY A 188 -9.97 18.28 -13.82
N ASP A 189 -9.30 18.42 -12.67
CA ASP A 189 -8.00 17.77 -12.39
C ASP A 189 -8.14 16.38 -11.71
N ILE A 190 -9.35 16.06 -11.22
CA ILE A 190 -9.66 14.83 -10.47
C ILE A 190 -10.33 13.80 -11.37
N LEU A 191 -11.23 14.27 -12.23
CA LEU A 191 -12.01 13.47 -13.14
C LEU A 191 -11.62 13.82 -14.57
N LEU A 192 -10.77 12.98 -15.17
CA LEU A 192 -10.48 12.92 -16.61
C LEU A 192 -9.30 13.77 -17.10
N GLY A 193 -8.12 13.52 -16.55
CA GLY A 193 -6.89 13.52 -17.34
C GLY A 193 -6.64 12.11 -17.86
N ASP A 194 -6.89 11.85 -19.15
CA ASP A 194 -6.59 10.59 -19.89
C ASP A 194 -6.68 9.27 -19.07
N PHE A 195 -7.79 9.03 -18.38
CA PHE A 195 -8.01 7.71 -17.77
C PHE A 195 -8.38 6.72 -18.88
N GLN A 196 -7.60 5.64 -19.00
CA GLN A 196 -8.00 4.50 -19.81
C GLN A 196 -8.91 3.61 -18.96
N ILE A 197 -10.22 3.68 -19.20
CA ILE A 197 -11.19 2.84 -18.53
C ILE A 197 -11.48 1.64 -19.43
N GLU A 198 -10.94 0.48 -19.07
CA GLU A 198 -11.15 -0.73 -19.84
C GLU A 198 -12.62 -1.17 -19.72
N GLY A 199 -13.29 -1.35 -20.87
CA GLY A 199 -14.68 -1.77 -20.94
C GLY A 199 -15.70 -0.62 -21.01
N LEU A 200 -15.25 0.63 -21.07
CA LEU A 200 -16.09 1.83 -21.23
C LEU A 200 -15.67 2.73 -22.42
N ASP A 201 -14.97 2.15 -23.41
CA ASP A 201 -14.37 2.85 -24.56
C ASP A 201 -15.35 3.70 -25.40
N SER A 202 -16.67 3.52 -25.22
CA SER A 202 -17.72 4.23 -25.95
C SER A 202 -18.40 5.35 -25.17
N ILE A 203 -18.10 5.54 -23.87
CA ILE A 203 -18.78 6.56 -23.05
C ILE A 203 -17.90 7.80 -22.93
N ASP A 204 -18.40 8.92 -23.49
CA ASP A 204 -17.72 10.21 -23.42
C ASP A 204 -18.01 10.91 -22.08
N LEU A 205 -17.28 10.52 -21.03
CA LEU A 205 -17.37 11.14 -19.70
C LEU A 205 -17.00 12.65 -19.71
N ALA A 206 -16.54 13.17 -20.85
CA ALA A 206 -16.21 14.56 -21.03
C ALA A 206 -17.40 15.52 -21.01
N HIS A 207 -18.58 15.07 -21.40
CA HIS A 207 -19.77 15.91 -21.57
C HIS A 207 -20.99 15.14 -21.08
N GLY A 208 -21.84 15.78 -20.28
CA GLY A 208 -23.05 15.17 -19.72
C GLY A 208 -23.03 14.96 -18.22
N ASP A 209 -24.17 14.45 -17.73
CA ASP A 209 -24.43 14.18 -16.32
C ASP A 209 -24.25 12.67 -16.08
N TYR A 210 -23.40 12.32 -15.11
CA TYR A 210 -23.08 10.94 -14.75
C TYR A 210 -23.15 10.75 -13.24
N LEU A 211 -23.62 9.57 -12.84
CA LEU A 211 -23.49 9.08 -11.47
C LEU A 211 -22.40 8.01 -11.44
N LEU A 212 -21.20 8.38 -11.00
CA LEU A 212 -20.06 7.46 -10.92
C LEU A 212 -20.06 6.76 -9.56
N ILE A 213 -19.95 5.44 -9.53
CA ILE A 213 -19.91 4.65 -8.30
C ILE A 213 -18.61 3.86 -8.23
N LEU A 214 -17.78 4.23 -7.28
CA LEU A 214 -16.58 3.50 -6.94
C LEU A 214 -16.94 2.29 -6.06
N MET A 215 -16.63 1.09 -6.52
CA MET A 215 -17.08 -0.16 -5.90
C MET A 215 -16.04 -1.29 -5.93
N ASP A 216 -16.12 -2.15 -4.92
CA ASP A 216 -15.29 -3.35 -4.78
C ASP A 216 -16.18 -4.59 -4.77
N THR A 217 -15.84 -5.60 -5.58
CA THR A 217 -16.64 -6.82 -5.76
C THR A 217 -16.74 -7.68 -4.49
N ASP A 218 -15.77 -7.56 -3.58
CA ASP A 218 -15.69 -8.31 -2.34
C ASP A 218 -16.30 -7.55 -1.14
N CYS A 219 -16.74 -6.30 -1.34
CA CYS A 219 -17.36 -5.50 -0.29
C CYS A 219 -18.86 -5.80 -0.12
N SER A 220 -19.29 -6.12 1.11
CA SER A 220 -20.71 -6.35 1.43
C SER A 220 -21.58 -5.12 1.14
N HIS A 221 -21.13 -3.91 1.49
CA HIS A 221 -21.87 -2.68 1.22
C HIS A 221 -22.06 -2.44 -0.28
N CYS A 222 -21.07 -2.81 -1.11
CA CYS A 222 -21.20 -2.68 -2.57
C CYS A 222 -22.22 -3.68 -3.12
N ARG A 223 -22.23 -4.91 -2.60
CA ARG A 223 -23.22 -5.93 -2.96
C ARG A 223 -24.64 -5.50 -2.59
N ASP A 224 -24.81 -4.95 -1.39
CA ASP A 224 -26.12 -4.48 -0.89
C ASP A 224 -26.62 -3.26 -1.69
N ALA A 225 -25.70 -2.41 -2.17
CA ALA A 225 -26.04 -1.22 -2.95
C ALA A 225 -26.53 -1.53 -4.38
N VAL A 226 -26.19 -2.69 -4.97
CA VAL A 226 -26.56 -3.01 -6.36
C VAL A 226 -28.07 -2.93 -6.58
N ALA A 227 -28.88 -3.40 -5.64
CA ALA A 227 -30.33 -3.36 -5.77
C ALA A 227 -30.86 -1.91 -5.86
N ALA A 228 -30.32 -1.00 -5.04
CA ALA A 228 -30.69 0.42 -5.09
C ALA A 228 -30.22 1.07 -6.38
N LEU A 229 -29.00 0.76 -6.84
CA LEU A 229 -28.47 1.30 -8.08
C LEU A 229 -29.26 0.82 -9.31
N ASN A 230 -29.62 -0.47 -9.36
CA ASN A 230 -30.46 -1.00 -10.43
C ASN A 230 -31.82 -0.29 -10.48
N TRP A 231 -32.41 0.04 -9.33
CA TRP A 231 -33.65 0.81 -9.28
C TRP A 231 -33.48 2.20 -9.90
N LEU A 232 -32.39 2.91 -9.59
CA LEU A 232 -32.11 4.23 -10.14
C LEU A 232 -31.90 4.21 -11.67
N VAL A 233 -31.37 3.13 -12.24
CA VAL A 233 -31.18 2.99 -13.70
C VAL A 233 -32.54 2.98 -14.45
N GLU A 234 -33.63 2.58 -13.79
CA GLU A 234 -34.94 2.50 -14.43
C GLU A 234 -35.59 3.89 -14.67
N ASP A 235 -35.14 4.93 -13.97
CA ASP A 235 -35.66 6.30 -14.13
C ASP A 235 -34.94 7.04 -15.27
N PRO A 236 -35.63 7.35 -16.39
CA PRO A 236 -35.01 8.04 -17.54
C PRO A 236 -34.64 9.50 -17.25
N ASP A 237 -35.15 10.09 -16.17
CA ASP A 237 -34.82 11.46 -15.77
C ASP A 237 -33.52 11.55 -14.95
N LEU A 238 -32.88 10.41 -14.64
CA LEU A 238 -31.64 10.37 -13.88
C LEU A 238 -30.38 10.29 -14.77
N PRO A 239 -29.23 10.78 -14.27
CA PRO A 239 -27.94 10.65 -14.93
C PRO A 239 -27.56 9.19 -15.20
N GLU A 240 -26.76 8.97 -16.24
CA GLU A 240 -26.25 7.63 -16.54
C GLU A 240 -25.37 7.11 -15.41
N ILE A 241 -25.67 5.90 -14.94
CA ILE A 241 -25.02 5.26 -13.80
C ILE A 241 -23.86 4.42 -14.29
N ILE A 242 -22.67 4.65 -13.74
CA ILE A 242 -21.44 3.97 -14.17
C ILE A 242 -20.68 3.51 -12.93
N GLY A 243 -20.46 2.19 -12.83
CA GLY A 243 -19.57 1.62 -11.82
C GLY A 243 -18.11 1.74 -12.24
N LEU A 244 -17.21 1.96 -11.27
CA LEU A 244 -15.76 1.94 -11.44
C LEU A 244 -15.16 1.02 -10.37
N SER A 245 -14.27 0.13 -10.79
CA SER A 245 -13.64 -0.83 -9.89
C SER A 245 -12.22 -1.16 -10.33
N SER A 246 -11.35 -1.45 -9.36
CA SER A 246 -9.99 -1.97 -9.62
C SER A 246 -9.91 -3.49 -9.58
N ASN A 247 -11.03 -4.20 -9.39
CA ASN A 247 -11.05 -5.66 -9.44
C ASN A 247 -10.85 -6.16 -10.87
N ASP A 248 -10.26 -7.35 -11.02
CA ASP A 248 -10.00 -7.92 -12.34
C ASP A 248 -11.29 -8.17 -13.14
N VAL A 249 -11.17 -8.17 -14.46
CA VAL A 249 -12.28 -8.40 -15.39
C VAL A 249 -13.09 -9.66 -15.05
N ASP A 250 -12.44 -10.76 -14.68
CA ASP A 250 -13.12 -12.01 -14.30
C ASP A 250 -13.96 -11.87 -13.01
N GLN A 251 -13.47 -11.11 -12.04
CA GLN A 251 -14.21 -10.83 -10.80
C GLN A 251 -15.42 -9.93 -11.09
N LEU A 252 -15.25 -8.93 -11.95
CA LEU A 252 -16.32 -8.04 -12.39
C LEU A 252 -17.42 -8.79 -13.15
N GLU A 253 -17.05 -9.66 -14.08
CA GLU A 253 -18.02 -10.48 -14.83
C GLU A 253 -18.81 -11.41 -13.90
N LYS A 254 -18.14 -12.02 -12.92
CA LYS A 254 -18.82 -12.82 -11.90
C LYS A 254 -19.76 -11.97 -11.05
N PHE A 255 -19.31 -10.81 -10.58
CA PHE A 255 -20.11 -9.89 -9.76
C PHE A 255 -21.37 -9.42 -10.52
N ARG A 256 -21.22 -9.02 -11.78
CA ARG A 256 -22.32 -8.62 -12.67
C ARG A 256 -23.37 -9.73 -12.80
N LYS A 257 -22.92 -10.97 -13.00
CA LYS A 257 -23.79 -12.13 -13.17
C LYS A 257 -24.50 -12.52 -11.88
N ASP A 258 -23.79 -12.53 -10.76
CA ASP A 258 -24.30 -12.97 -9.46
C ASP A 258 -25.38 -12.01 -8.92
N LEU A 259 -25.22 -10.70 -9.16
CA LEU A 259 -26.13 -9.66 -8.66
C LEU A 259 -27.06 -9.07 -9.71
N GLN A 260 -26.99 -9.55 -10.96
CA GLN A 260 -27.78 -9.05 -12.09
C GLN A 260 -27.65 -7.52 -12.25
N VAL A 261 -26.40 -7.05 -12.30
CA VAL A 261 -26.10 -5.63 -12.49
C VAL A 261 -26.55 -5.19 -13.89
N ILE A 262 -27.31 -4.09 -13.99
CA ILE A 262 -27.82 -3.57 -15.28
C ILE A 262 -27.08 -2.32 -15.79
N PHE A 263 -26.21 -1.73 -14.97
CA PHE A 263 -25.35 -0.61 -15.36
C PHE A 263 -23.93 -1.08 -15.74
N PRO A 264 -23.21 -0.35 -16.60
CA PRO A 264 -21.83 -0.70 -16.94
C PRO A 264 -20.87 -0.50 -15.75
N ILE A 265 -19.89 -1.39 -15.62
CA ILE A 265 -18.80 -1.26 -14.62
C ILE A 265 -17.45 -1.26 -15.33
N GLY A 266 -16.75 -0.12 -15.36
CA GLY A 266 -15.41 -0.02 -15.92
C GLY A 266 -14.34 -0.53 -14.98
N HIS A 267 -13.31 -1.16 -15.55
CA HIS A 267 -12.08 -1.43 -14.82
C HIS A 267 -11.17 -0.19 -14.87
N ILE A 268 -10.66 0.22 -13.70
CA ILE A 268 -9.70 1.32 -13.56
C ILE A 268 -8.45 0.83 -12.82
N ALA A 269 -7.32 1.50 -13.05
CA ALA A 269 -6.10 1.16 -12.32
C ALA A 269 -6.31 1.32 -10.81
N GLU A 270 -5.66 0.45 -10.02
CA GLU A 270 -5.81 0.45 -8.57
C GLU A 270 -5.41 1.80 -7.95
N GLU A 271 -4.36 2.43 -8.48
CA GLU A 271 -3.91 3.76 -8.08
C GLU A 271 -5.01 4.82 -8.24
N ASP A 272 -5.77 4.74 -9.34
CA ASP A 272 -6.87 5.65 -9.66
C ASP A 272 -8.07 5.39 -8.76
N PHE A 273 -8.40 4.12 -8.55
CA PHE A 273 -9.46 3.72 -7.63
C PHE A 273 -9.24 4.30 -6.25
N TRP A 274 -8.05 4.12 -5.69
CA TRP A 274 -7.77 4.63 -4.37
C TRP A 274 -7.61 6.15 -4.32
N ARG A 275 -7.11 6.78 -5.39
CA ARG A 275 -7.06 8.25 -5.51
C ARG A 275 -8.48 8.84 -5.44
N LEU A 276 -9.45 8.20 -6.10
CA LEU A 276 -10.86 8.57 -6.03
C LEU A 276 -11.47 8.23 -4.66
N LEU A 277 -11.10 7.10 -4.07
CA LEU A 277 -11.62 6.70 -2.77
C LEU A 277 -11.18 7.63 -1.64
N GLY A 278 -9.95 8.16 -1.66
CA GLY A 278 -9.42 9.06 -0.63
C GLY A 278 -9.58 8.49 0.79
N ASP A 279 -10.14 9.28 1.71
CA ASP A 279 -10.49 8.85 3.08
C ASP A 279 -11.94 8.28 3.18
N GLY A 280 -12.62 8.13 2.05
CA GLY A 280 -13.98 7.60 1.97
C GLY A 280 -14.07 6.08 2.09
N ASN A 281 -15.29 5.57 2.06
CA ASN A 281 -15.56 4.12 2.08
C ASN A 281 -16.40 3.75 0.86
N VAL A 282 -16.20 2.52 0.36
CA VAL A 282 -17.00 1.97 -0.73
C VAL A 282 -18.34 1.39 -0.23
N PRO A 283 -19.42 1.47 -1.03
CA PRO A 283 -19.50 2.16 -2.32
C PRO A 283 -19.43 3.68 -2.14
N ARG A 284 -18.71 4.36 -3.03
CA ARG A 284 -18.57 5.83 -3.00
C ARG A 284 -19.17 6.40 -4.28
N THR A 285 -20.16 7.26 -4.14
CA THR A 285 -20.95 7.79 -5.26
C THR A 285 -20.56 9.24 -5.52
N PHE A 286 -20.32 9.57 -6.79
CA PHE A 286 -20.00 10.91 -7.26
C PHE A 286 -21.07 11.34 -8.26
N LEU A 287 -21.72 12.46 -8.00
CA LEU A 287 -22.54 13.12 -9.01
C LEU A 287 -21.64 14.05 -9.82
N VAL A 288 -21.55 13.82 -11.12
CA VAL A 288 -20.67 14.55 -12.03
C VAL A 288 -21.51 15.18 -13.12
N ARG A 289 -21.29 16.48 -13.38
CA ARG A 289 -21.92 17.23 -14.47
C ARG A 289 -20.83 17.95 -15.24
N ASP A 290 -20.70 17.68 -16.54
CA ASP A 290 -19.72 18.31 -17.43
C ASP A 290 -18.30 18.33 -16.83
N ARG A 291 -17.85 17.15 -16.36
CA ARG A 291 -16.55 16.92 -15.69
C ARG A 291 -16.39 17.57 -14.31
N VAL A 292 -17.46 18.11 -13.75
CA VAL A 292 -17.45 18.74 -12.42
C VAL A 292 -18.21 17.87 -11.41
N VAL A 293 -17.50 17.39 -10.38
CA VAL A 293 -18.11 16.76 -9.21
C VAL A 293 -19.00 17.78 -8.52
N GLN A 294 -20.29 17.49 -8.46
CA GLN A 294 -21.29 18.30 -7.78
C GLN A 294 -21.41 17.92 -6.32
N GLU A 295 -21.39 16.62 -6.03
CA GLU A 295 -21.55 16.07 -4.68
C GLU A 295 -20.97 14.65 -4.59
N VAL A 296 -20.64 14.24 -3.36
CA VAL A 296 -20.03 12.93 -3.08
C VAL A 296 -20.66 12.31 -1.84
N TRP A 297 -21.10 11.06 -1.96
CA TRP A 297 -21.64 10.25 -0.87
C TRP A 297 -20.75 9.05 -0.59
N ASN A 298 -20.63 8.67 0.69
CA ASN A 298 -19.87 7.51 1.13
C ASN A 298 -20.84 6.50 1.73
N ILE A 299 -20.75 5.23 1.32
CA ILE A 299 -21.56 4.09 1.78
C ILE A 299 -23.04 4.18 1.36
N GLU A 300 -23.63 5.37 1.47
CA GLU A 300 -25.03 5.63 1.15
C GLU A 300 -25.22 5.91 -0.34
N ILE A 301 -26.28 5.33 -0.92
CA ILE A 301 -26.74 5.64 -2.27
C ILE A 301 -27.81 6.74 -2.16
N PRO A 302 -27.66 7.88 -2.84
CA PRO A 302 -28.63 8.96 -2.79
C PRO A 302 -29.96 8.51 -3.42
N ASP A 303 -31.06 9.08 -2.94
CA ASP A 303 -32.38 8.85 -3.53
C ASP A 303 -32.60 9.70 -4.79
N GLU A 304 -33.61 9.33 -5.58
CA GLU A 304 -33.95 10.00 -6.85
C GLU A 304 -34.23 11.50 -6.65
N GLN A 305 -34.89 11.86 -5.55
CA GLN A 305 -35.26 13.25 -5.24
C GLN A 305 -34.05 14.12 -4.93
N THR A 306 -33.10 13.59 -4.15
CA THR A 306 -31.85 14.29 -3.83
C THR A 306 -31.06 14.57 -5.09
N ILE A 307 -30.90 13.56 -5.96
CA ILE A 307 -30.20 13.71 -7.23
C ILE A 307 -30.88 14.81 -8.07
N LYS A 308 -32.20 14.73 -8.27
CA LYS A 308 -32.95 15.72 -9.05
C LYS A 308 -32.84 17.13 -8.47
N SER A 309 -32.94 17.29 -7.15
CA SER A 309 -32.81 18.62 -6.51
C SER A 309 -31.45 19.27 -6.73
N ILE A 310 -30.36 18.50 -6.70
CA ILE A 310 -29.00 19.02 -6.91
C ILE A 310 -28.80 19.43 -8.37
N LEU A 311 -29.37 18.65 -9.29
CA LEU A 311 -29.33 18.94 -10.72
C LEU A 311 -30.14 20.19 -11.08
N GLU A 312 -31.25 20.45 -10.38
CA GLU A 312 -32.09 21.64 -10.54
C GLU A 312 -31.51 22.89 -9.88
N GLU A 313 -30.94 22.80 -8.67
CA GLU A 313 -30.38 23.95 -7.95
C GLU A 313 -29.15 24.55 -8.62
N LYS A 314 -28.41 23.73 -9.38
CA LYS A 314 -27.16 24.10 -10.06
C LYS A 314 -27.29 24.22 -11.59
N SER A 315 -28.52 24.39 -12.10
CA SER A 315 -28.85 24.75 -13.50
C SER A 315 -28.91 26.27 -13.66
#